data_AF-A0A382E373-F1
#
_entry.id   AF-A0A382E373-F1
#
_cell.length_a   1.000
_cell.length_b   1.000
_cell.length_c   1.000
_cell.angle_alpha   90.00
_cell.angle_beta   90.00
_cell.angle_gamma   90.00
#
_symmetry.space_group_name_H-M   'P 1'
#
loop_
_entity.id
_entity.type
_entity.pdbx_description
1 polymer ?
#
loop_
_entity_poly.entity_id
_entity_poly.type
_entity_poly.pdbx_seq_one_letter_code
_entity_poly.pdbx_strand_id
1 'polypeptide(L)' 'MNELGEGLYQAEMAKLEAETVEARAILKVCFNHLGFAPFIMTEIDKYTEKLAQAENKMESLKKNFGHGKRIT' A
#
# COMPACT_ATOMS: atom_id res chain seq x y z
N MET A 1 -6.75 17.80 -14.04
CA MET A 1 -5.72 16.82 -14.44
C MET A 1 -6.02 16.48 -15.90
N ASN A 2 -5.01 16.33 -16.77
CA ASN A 2 -5.29 15.82 -18.12
C ASN A 2 -5.48 14.29 -18.07
N GLU A 3 -6.04 13.69 -19.11
CA GLU A 3 -6.38 12.25 -19.13
C GLU A 3 -5.17 11.35 -18.84
N LEU A 4 -3.99 11.73 -19.35
CA LEU A 4 -2.73 11.02 -19.07
C LEU A 4 -2.35 11.08 -17.58
N GLY A 5 -2.48 12.25 -16.95
CA GLY A 5 -2.19 12.42 -15.53
C GLY A 5 -3.16 11.66 -14.64
N GLU A 6 -4.45 11.62 -15.02
CA GLU A 6 -5.45 10.85 -14.29
C GLU A 6 -5.21 9.35 -14.41
N GLY A 7 -4.84 8.86 -15.61
CA GLY A 7 -4.45 7.47 -15.81
C GLY A 7 -3.23 7.05 -14.97
N LEU A 8 -2.20 7.89 -14.91
CA LEU A 8 -1.01 7.63 -14.08
C LEU A 8 -1.34 7.63 -12.59
N TYR A 9 -2.20 8.55 -12.14
CA TYR A 9 -2.67 8.58 -10.76
C TYR A 9 -3.40 7.29 -10.38
N GLN A 10 -4.34 6.83 -11.22
CA GLN A 10 -5.08 5.58 -10.97
C GLN A 10 -4.17 4.35 -10.99
N ALA A 11 -3.19 4.30 -11.90
CA ALA A 11 -2.24 3.21 -11.98
C ALA A 11 -1.35 3.12 -10.72
N GLU A 12 -0.83 4.24 -10.24
CA GLU A 12 -0.01 4.26 -9.03
C GLU A 12 -0.86 3.92 -7.79
N MET A 13 -2.10 4.41 -7.71
CA MET A 13 -3.04 4.03 -6.64
C MET A 13 -3.30 2.52 -6.62
N ALA A 14 -3.57 1.89 -7.77
CA ALA A 14 -3.81 0.46 -7.85
C ALA A 14 -2.58 -0.37 -7.45
N LYS A 15 -1.39 0.07 -7.84
CA LYS A 15 -0.13 -0.56 -7.43
C LYS A 15 0.06 -0.50 -5.92
N LEU A 16 -0.12 0.67 -5.31
CA LEU A 16 0.02 0.82 -3.86
C LEU A 16 -1.03 0.02 -3.09
N GLU A 17 -2.27 -0.07 -3.60
CA GLU A 17 -3.30 -0.94 -3.03
C GLU A 17 -2.87 -2.41 -3.06
N ALA A 18 -2.32 -2.90 -4.18
CA ALA A 18 -1.79 -4.26 -4.27
C ALA A 18 -0.65 -4.50 -3.26
N GLU A 19 0.27 -3.55 -3.10
CA GLU A 19 1.36 -3.62 -2.11
C GLU A 19 0.82 -3.71 -0.67
N THR A 20 -0.26 -2.98 -0.34
CA THR A 20 -0.88 -3.09 0.99
C THR A 20 -1.56 -4.43 1.22
N VAL A 21 -2.24 -4.98 0.21
CA VAL A 21 -2.91 -6.28 0.30
C VAL A 21 -1.89 -7.38 0.53
N GLU A 22 -0.79 -7.37 -0.23
CA GLU A 22 0.32 -8.30 -0.08
C GLU A 22 0.92 -8.23 1.32
N ALA A 23 1.29 -7.03 1.78
CA ALA A 23 1.91 -6.84 3.09
C ALA A 23 1.00 -7.32 4.23
N ARG A 24 -0.30 -7.00 4.16
CA ARG A 24 -1.28 -7.46 5.16
C ARG A 24 -1.43 -8.99 5.15
N ALA A 25 -1.43 -9.61 3.98
CA ALA A 25 -1.52 -11.07 3.87
C ALA A 25 -0.30 -11.76 4.50
N ILE A 26 0.91 -11.28 4.19
CA ILE A 26 2.14 -11.84 4.76
C ILE A 26 2.21 -11.61 6.27
N LEU A 27 1.88 -10.41 6.76
CA LEU A 27 1.84 -10.13 8.19
C LEU A 27 0.84 -11.03 8.92
N LYS A 28 -0.34 -11.28 8.32
CA LYS A 28 -1.31 -12.23 8.87
C LYS A 28 -0.74 -13.64 8.98
N VAL A 29 0.01 -14.11 7.98
CA VAL A 29 0.71 -15.40 8.04
C VAL A 29 1.77 -15.39 9.15
N CYS A 30 2.53 -14.31 9.28
CA CYS A 30 3.58 -14.19 10.31
C CYS A 30 3.00 -14.21 11.73
N PHE A 31 1.94 -13.45 11.98
CA PHE A 31 1.28 -13.40 13.30
C PHE A 31 0.49 -14.66 13.64
N ASN A 32 -0.03 -15.39 12.64
CA ASN A 32 -0.76 -16.64 12.88
C ASN A 32 0.16 -17.85 13.04
N HIS A 33 1.38 -17.81 12.52
CA HIS A 33 2.37 -18.90 12.64
C HIS A 33 3.52 -18.54 13.59
N LEU A 34 3.20 -17.93 14.73
CA LEU A 34 4.14 -17.66 15.82
C LEU A 34 4.74 -18.99 16.34
N GLY A 35 5.84 -19.43 15.76
CA GLY A 35 6.58 -20.58 16.29
C GLY A 35 7.57 -21.29 15.36
N PHE A 36 7.54 -21.10 14.04
CA PHE A 36 8.31 -22.01 13.14
C PHE A 36 9.44 -21.39 12.32
N ALA A 37 9.57 -20.06 12.25
CA ALA A 37 10.59 -19.44 11.41
C ALA A 37 11.56 -18.57 12.23
N PRO A 38 12.87 -18.87 12.25
CA PRO A 38 13.89 -18.09 12.98
C PRO A 38 14.03 -16.63 12.49
N PHE A 39 13.40 -16.27 11.36
CA PHE A 39 13.46 -14.93 10.75
C PHE A 39 12.09 -14.24 10.69
N ILE A 40 11.09 -14.72 11.43
CA ILE A 40 9.73 -14.18 11.35
C ILE A 40 9.66 -12.70 11.76
N MET A 41 10.50 -12.27 12.69
CA MET A 41 10.59 -10.86 13.11
C MET A 41 11.12 -9.96 11.99
N THR A 42 12.12 -10.42 11.23
CA THR A 42 12.66 -9.68 10.07
C THR A 42 11.59 -9.51 8.99
N GLU A 43 10.79 -10.54 8.73
CA GLU A 43 9.68 -10.43 7.77
C GLU A 43 8.57 -9.51 8.31
N ILE A 44 8.27 -9.55 9.61
CA ILE A 44 7.33 -8.61 10.23
C ILE A 44 7.81 -7.16 10.06
N ASP A 45 9.07 -6.86 10.36
CA ASP A 45 9.65 -5.52 10.22
C ASP A 45 9.60 -5.05 8.75
N LYS A 46 10.01 -5.92 7.82
CA LYS A 46 9.98 -5.62 6.39
C LYS A 46 8.58 -5.31 5.87
N TYR A 47 7.59 -6.14 6.20
CA TYR A 47 6.24 -5.95 5.68
C TYR A 47 5.45 -4.88 6.43
N THR A 48 5.77 -4.59 7.69
CA THR A 48 5.21 -3.41 8.38
C THR A 48 5.75 -2.12 7.77
N GLU A 49 7.04 -2.04 7.46
CA GLU A 49 7.62 -0.89 6.74
C GLU A 49 6.98 -0.71 5.35
N LYS A 50 6.88 -1.80 4.57
CA LYS A 50 6.23 -1.77 3.24
C LYS A 50 4.79 -1.28 3.33
N LEU A 51 4.02 -1.76 4.30
CA LEU A 51 2.65 -1.33 4.53
C LEU A 51 2.57 0.17 4.85
N ALA A 52 3.37 0.64 5.81
CA ALA A 52 3.38 2.05 6.21
C ALA A 52 3.78 2.98 5.06
N GLN A 53 4.80 2.60 4.28
CA GLN A 53 5.23 3.37 3.12
C GLN A 53 4.14 3.45 2.05
N ALA A 54 3.47 2.33 1.74
CA ALA A 54 2.39 2.30 0.76
C ALA A 54 1.19 3.16 1.21
N GLU A 55 0.78 3.05 2.48
CA GLU A 55 -0.31 3.84 3.04
C GLU A 55 0.00 5.34 3.04
N ASN A 56 1.21 5.74 3.47
CA ASN A 56 1.64 7.14 3.45
C ASN A 56 1.69 7.73 2.03
N LYS A 57 2.17 6.95 1.05
CA LYS A 57 2.18 7.36 -0.37
C LYS A 57 0.77 7.53 -0.90
N MET A 58 -0.13 6.58 -0.62
CA MET A 58 -1.54 6.68 -1.03
C MET A 58 -2.22 7.90 -0.42
N GLU A 59 -2.02 8.16 0.87
CA GLU A 59 -2.60 9.35 1.53
C GLU A 59 -2.08 10.63 0.87
N SER A 60 -0.76 10.72 0.65
CA SER A 60 -0.14 11.85 -0.02
C SER A 60 -0.70 12.06 -1.43
N LEU A 61 -0.86 10.98 -2.19
CA LEU A 61 -1.45 11.05 -3.54
C LEU A 61 -2.91 11.48 -3.49
N LYS A 62 -3.74 10.87 -2.63
CA LYS A 62 -5.15 11.26 -2.44
C LYS A 62 -5.29 12.73 -2.04
N LYS A 63 -4.46 13.21 -1.11
CA LYS A 63 -4.48 14.59 -0.62
C LYS A 63 -4.16 15.61 -1.71
N ASN A 64 -3.19 15.31 -2.58
CA ASN A 64 -2.72 16.28 -3.58
C ASN A 64 -3.43 16.14 -4.93
N PHE A 65 -3.96 14.96 -5.25
CA PHE A 65 -4.40 14.61 -6.61
C PHE A 65 -5.79 13.93 -6.66
N GLY A 66 -6.36 13.54 -5.51
CA GLY A 66 -7.64 12.82 -5.43
C GLY A 66 -8.90 13.67 -5.69
N HIS A 67 -8.77 14.96 -6.00
CA HIS A 67 -9.88 15.88 -6.23
C HIS A 67 -10.47 15.86 -7.66
N GLY A 68 -10.17 14.82 -8.45
CA GLY A 68 -10.54 14.72 -9.88
C GLY A 68 -12.03 14.59 -10.22
N LYS A 69 -12.94 14.40 -9.25
CA LYS A 69 -14.39 14.40 -9.50
C LYS A 69 -15.13 15.33 -8.53
N ARG A 70 -15.11 16.63 -8.82
CA ARG A 70 -16.27 17.50 -8.60
C ARG A 70 -16.79 17.90 -9.97
N ILE A 71 -17.61 17.03 -10.55
CA ILE A 71 -18.53 17.46 -11.60
C ILE A 71 -19.67 18.16 -10.85
N THR A 72 -19.72 19.48 -11.03
CA THR A 72 -20.85 20.38 -10.70
C THR A 72 -22.15 19.90 -11.31
#